data_AF-A0A817NVE8-F1
#
_entry.id   AF-A0A817NVE8-F1
#
_cell.length_a   1.000
_cell.length_b   1.000
_cell.length_c   1.000
_cell.angle_alpha   90.00
_cell.angle_beta   90.00
_cell.angle_gamma   90.00
#
_symmetry.space_group_name_H-M   'P 1'
#
loop_
_entity.id
_entity.type
_entity.pdbx_description
1 polymer ?
#
loop_
_entity_poly.entity_id
_entity_poly.type
_entity_poly.pdbx_seq_one_letter_code
_entity_poly.pdbx_strand_id
1 'polypeptide(L)' 'CVNAINYIEPITGHTCQTYIDYGFCNGTSIVSASHVNVSLAQDNCCACGKGRTQSAG' A
#
# COMPACT_ATOMS: atom_id res chain seq x y z
N CYS A 1 4.62 -4.63 7.11
CA CYS A 1 4.27 -4.79 5.70
C CYS A 1 4.98 -6.04 5.19
N VAL A 2 4.26 -6.93 4.55
CA VAL A 2 4.82 -8.06 3.79
C VAL A 2 4.85 -7.57 2.36
N ASN A 3 6.03 -7.33 1.78
CA ASN A 3 6.14 -6.83 0.40
C ASN A 3 5.66 -7.93 -0.57
N ALA A 4 4.35 -8.08 -0.67
CA ALA A 4 3.71 -9.08 -1.49
C ALA A 4 3.82 -8.59 -2.93
N ILE A 5 4.90 -8.99 -3.59
CA ILE A 5 5.17 -8.69 -5.01
C ILE A 5 3.97 -9.07 -5.89
N ASN A 6 3.11 -10.00 -5.43
CA ASN A 6 1.90 -10.46 -6.11
C ASN A 6 0.59 -9.96 -5.47
N TYR A 7 0.61 -8.92 -4.63
CA TYR A 7 -0.63 -8.36 -4.12
C TYR A 7 -1.42 -7.70 -5.25
N ILE A 8 -2.62 -8.22 -5.47
CA ILE A 8 -3.64 -7.66 -6.35
C ILE A 8 -4.85 -7.41 -5.46
N GLU A 9 -5.27 -6.15 -5.34
CA GLU A 9 -6.45 -5.84 -4.55
C GLU A 9 -7.68 -6.53 -5.17
N PRO A 10 -8.49 -7.27 -4.39
CA PRO A 10 -9.63 -8.02 -4.93
C PRO A 10 -10.78 -7.14 -5.45
N ILE A 11 -10.85 -5.86 -5.07
CA ILE A 11 -11.95 -4.96 -5.46
C ILE A 11 -11.58 -4.19 -6.73
N THR A 12 -10.45 -3.50 -6.72
CA THR A 12 -10.00 -2.67 -7.86
C THR A 12 -9.08 -3.40 -8.83
N GLY A 13 -8.50 -4.55 -8.45
CA GLY A 13 -7.45 -5.21 -9.22
C GLY A 13 -6.11 -4.49 -9.16
N HIS A 14 -5.97 -3.45 -8.34
CA HIS A 14 -4.75 -2.64 -8.27
C HIS A 14 -3.63 -3.38 -7.55
N THR A 15 -2.42 -3.27 -8.10
CA THR A 15 -1.20 -3.77 -7.47
C THR A 15 -0.50 -2.67 -6.68
N CYS A 16 0.47 -3.03 -5.84
CA CYS A 16 1.34 -2.05 -5.20
C CYS A 16 2.02 -1.11 -6.19
N GLN A 17 2.39 -1.60 -7.39
CA GLN A 17 2.96 -0.76 -8.44
C GLN A 17 1.94 0.26 -8.97
N THR A 18 0.70 -0.15 -9.16
CA THR A 18 -0.40 0.73 -9.58
C THR A 18 -0.69 1.81 -8.54
N TYR A 19 -0.61 1.48 -7.24
CA TYR A 19 -0.75 2.46 -6.17
C TYR A 19 0.34 3.55 -6.19
N ILE A 20 1.57 3.18 -6.54
CA ILE A 20 2.68 4.13 -6.71
C ILE A 20 2.46 4.99 -7.96
N ASP A 21 2.18 4.37 -9.10
CA ASP A 21 2.03 5.03 -10.40
C ASP A 21 0.87 6.05 -10.40
N TYR A 22 -0.25 5.69 -9.78
CA TYR A 22 -1.45 6.54 -9.70
C TYR A 22 -1.39 7.57 -8.56
N GLY A 23 -0.32 7.61 -7.78
CA GLY A 23 -0.19 8.57 -6.68
C GLY A 23 -1.14 8.31 -5.50
N PHE A 24 -1.69 7.10 -5.38
CA PHE A 24 -2.40 6.64 -4.19
C PHE A 24 -1.45 6.38 -3.00
N CYS A 25 -0.17 6.61 -3.22
CA CYS A 25 0.93 6.34 -2.33
C CYS A 25 1.54 7.66 -1.85
N ASN A 26 1.35 8.04 -0.59
CA ASN A 26 1.98 9.24 -0.02
C ASN A 26 3.23 8.90 0.80
N GLY A 27 4.16 8.15 0.18
CA GLY A 27 5.48 7.77 0.70
C GLY A 27 5.52 6.87 1.96
N THR A 28 4.47 6.88 2.77
CA THR A 28 4.36 6.14 4.04
C THR A 28 2.95 5.61 4.31
N SER A 29 1.96 6.11 3.56
CA SER A 29 0.55 5.76 3.71
C SER A 29 -0.17 5.70 2.37
N ILE A 30 -1.14 4.79 2.25
CA ILE A 30 -2.08 4.73 1.14
C ILE A 30 -3.09 5.86 1.34
N VAL A 31 -3.24 6.72 0.34
CA VAL A 31 -4.25 7.76 0.27
C VAL A 31 -5.58 7.06 0.00
N SER A 32 -6.52 7.19 0.94
CA SER A 32 -7.83 6.55 0.83
C SER A 32 -8.52 6.95 -0.47
N ALA A 33 -8.65 5.99 -1.40
CA ALA A 33 -9.52 6.11 -2.56
C ALA A 33 -10.82 5.37 -2.28
N SER A 34 -11.94 5.88 -2.80
CA SER A 34 -13.20 5.14 -2.77
C SER A 34 -12.98 3.80 -3.47
N HIS A 35 -13.44 2.70 -2.86
CA HIS A 35 -13.29 1.32 -3.33
C HIS A 35 -11.95 0.62 -3.06
N VAL A 36 -11.02 1.21 -2.31
CA VAL A 36 -9.75 0.59 -1.93
C VAL A 36 -9.77 0.11 -0.47
N ASN A 37 -9.29 -1.11 -0.21
CA ASN A 37 -9.09 -1.58 1.16
C ASN A 37 -7.74 -1.07 1.68
N VAL A 38 -7.75 0.13 2.26
CA VAL A 38 -6.55 0.83 2.74
C VAL A 38 -5.74 0.00 3.74
N SER A 39 -6.40 -0.71 4.67
CA SER A 39 -5.71 -1.56 5.65
C SER A 39 -5.01 -2.75 5.00
N LEU A 40 -5.69 -3.42 4.07
CA LEU A 40 -5.11 -4.54 3.34
C LEU A 40 -3.96 -4.06 2.42
N ALA A 41 -4.15 -2.94 1.72
CA ALA A 41 -3.13 -2.33 0.89
C ALA A 41 -1.92 -1.86 1.71
N GLN A 42 -2.10 -1.28 2.90
CA GLN A 42 -0.99 -0.90 3.77
C GLN A 42 -0.20 -2.09 4.31
N ASP A 43 -0.87 -3.23 4.57
CA ASP A 43 -0.18 -4.42 5.05
C ASP A 43 0.63 -5.13 3.95
N ASN A 44 0.14 -5.07 2.71
CA ASN A 44 0.75 -5.74 1.55
C ASN A 44 1.69 -4.85 0.72
N CYS A 45 1.47 -3.53 0.67
CA CYS A 45 2.24 -2.59 -0.14
C CYS A 45 3.21 -1.75 0.70
N CYS A 46 4.35 -2.35 1.03
CA CYS A 46 5.44 -1.69 1.77
C CYS A 46 5.91 -0.36 1.16
N ALA A 47 5.88 -0.25 -0.17
CA ALA A 47 6.27 0.98 -0.87
C ALA A 47 5.35 2.18 -0.54
N CYS A 48 4.13 1.89 -0.06
CA CYS A 48 3.08 2.88 0.19
C CYS A 48 2.52 2.84 1.60
N GLY A 49 2.99 1.95 2.46
CA GLY A 49 2.39 1.69 3.77
C GLY A 49 3.38 1.07 4.73
N LYS A 50 3.38 1.58 5.97
CA LYS A 50 4.42 1.36 6.97
C LYS A 50 5.80 1.44 6.35
N GLY A 51 6.20 2.68 6.05
CA GLY A 51 7.55 3.07 6.40
C GLY A 51 7.82 2.51 7.79
N ARG A 52 8.89 1.75 7.91
CA ARG A 52 9.31 1.27 9.22
C ARG A 52 9.48 2.50 10.12
N THR A 53 8.56 2.71 11.03
CA THR A 53 9.00 2.80 12.41
C THR A 53 9.50 1.37 12.74
N GLN A 54 10.75 0.97 12.95
CA GLN A 54 12.06 1.64 13.00
C GLN A 54 12.03 3.10 13.41
N SER A 55 11.31 3.37 14.48
CA SER A 55 11.86 4.27 15.47
C SER A 55 11.97 3.46 16.74
N ALA A 56 13.16 3.54 17.34
CA ALA A 56 13.53 3.10 18.67
C ALA A 56 13.60 1.58 18.91
N GLY A 57 14.84 1.09 18.79
CA GLY A 57 15.33 -0.23 19.21
C GLY A 57 16.80 -0.29 18.84
#